data_AF-A0A937N0K2-F1
#
_entry.id   AF-A0A937N0K2-F1
#
_cell.length_a   1.000
_cell.length_b   1.000
_cell.length_c   1.000
_cell.angle_alpha   90.00
_cell.angle_beta   90.00
_cell.angle_gamma   90.00
#
_symmetry.space_group_name_H-M   'P 1'
#
loop_
_entity.id
_entity.type
_entity.pdbx_description
1 polymer ?
#
loop_
_entity_poly.entity_id
_entity_poly.type
_entity_poly.pdbx_seq_one_letter_code
_entity_poly.pdbx_strand_id
1 'polypeptide(L)'
;MPTRQIAQIVTSLIVVLALVGEPRVDFADRTFSSGGLLAAEASPERKSDGQDAKESREFRAAMAAHHICSGLWVVGRSHKRTPEEVVAQDIAPFKVFGWEPEFEYKVDRQRRMVTVTAPGAPPRTAKYNGDQGTTILPPGEQDVYYKPIPVPRGLPDAATQPWPSGDAGATEPIPDDVDAEAVAAALDWAMEQQKQNTRAFVVAYGGKIIGERYAPGWTKDTPQIGWSQGKSITAALVGVLVQRGLLKIDQPAPVRQWQAEGDPRSKILIRDLLRMSSGLDFVNLGLGGPPAFTTKNEHMRVYFDSLNVFEHAVNQPPKTAPNTRWSYLNSDPLTLGKIIRSTVEAEGEEYLTFPQRALFDRIGARNFVLETDAWGNFILSGYDYGSARDWVRFGLLHLWGGVWQGERILPEGWTEFISTPAPADPKEHYGGLFWLNRPSTMDQVPKDAYWSAGFMGQVTLVIPSRDVVVVRMGPSPGGFYPYLNEVVGRILQTLPSPKEN
;
A
#
# COMPACT_ATOMS: atom_id res chain seq x y z
N MET A 1 -42.32 25.98 19.61
CA MET A 1 -41.98 26.72 20.86
C MET A 1 -42.58 25.95 22.03
N PRO A 2 -41.95 25.94 23.21
CA PRO A 2 -40.60 25.48 23.55
C PRO A 2 -40.74 24.44 24.71
N THR A 3 -39.75 23.90 25.43
CA THR A 3 -38.62 24.55 26.11
C THR A 3 -37.73 23.48 26.79
N ARG A 4 -36.41 23.61 26.58
CA ARG A 4 -35.28 23.60 27.56
C ARG A 4 -35.09 22.43 28.54
N GLN A 5 -33.97 21.70 28.45
CA GLN A 5 -32.65 21.95 29.10
C GLN A 5 -32.62 21.60 30.59
N ILE A 6 -31.84 20.59 30.99
CA ILE A 6 -31.00 20.64 32.20
C ILE A 6 -29.66 19.97 31.89
N ALA A 7 -28.60 20.72 32.17
CA ALA A 7 -27.21 20.32 32.12
C ALA A 7 -26.69 20.09 33.55
N GLN A 8 -25.61 19.31 33.64
CA GLN A 8 -24.48 19.43 34.57
C GLN A 8 -24.54 18.89 36.02
N ILE A 9 -23.60 17.95 36.24
CA ILE A 9 -22.56 17.91 37.31
C ILE A 9 -22.99 17.43 38.72
N VAL A 10 -22.29 16.40 39.24
CA VAL A 10 -21.38 16.49 40.42
C VAL A 10 -20.53 15.20 40.54
N THR A 11 -19.25 15.45 40.71
CA THR A 11 -18.10 14.56 40.97
C THR A 11 -18.04 14.09 42.43
N SER A 12 -17.48 12.89 42.69
CA SER A 12 -16.52 12.50 43.77
C SER A 12 -16.82 11.09 44.30
N LEU A 13 -15.93 10.26 44.87
CA LEU A 13 -14.48 9.98 44.86
C LEU A 13 -14.25 9.01 46.08
N ILE A 14 -13.47 7.92 45.90
CA ILE A 14 -12.54 7.31 46.89
C ILE A 14 -13.00 6.24 47.94
N VAL A 15 -12.36 5.04 47.79
CA VAL A 15 -11.76 4.09 48.78
C VAL A 15 -12.74 3.23 49.61
N VAL A 16 -12.68 1.88 49.57
CA VAL A 16 -11.75 0.98 50.29
C VAL A 16 -11.84 -0.43 49.66
N LEU A 17 -10.71 -1.10 49.38
CA LEU A 17 -10.48 -2.52 49.76
C LEU A 17 -9.08 -2.97 49.37
N ALA A 18 -8.33 -3.41 50.39
CA ALA A 18 -7.05 -4.08 50.30
C ALA A 18 -7.18 -5.52 50.80
N LEU A 19 -6.23 -6.35 50.36
CA LEU A 19 -5.79 -7.65 50.90
C LEU A 19 -6.54 -8.90 50.42
N VAL A 20 -5.92 -9.65 49.49
CA VAL A 20 -5.30 -10.98 49.72
C VAL A 20 -4.16 -11.18 48.68
N GLY A 21 -2.96 -11.58 49.11
CA GLY A 21 -1.80 -11.99 48.26
C GLY A 21 -1.98 -13.42 47.71
N GLU A 22 -1.27 -13.97 46.73
CA GLU A 22 0.13 -13.94 46.23
C GLU A 22 0.10 -14.45 44.74
N PRO A 23 1.23 -14.79 44.05
CA PRO A 23 2.59 -14.25 44.05
C PRO A 23 2.93 -13.57 42.71
N ARG A 24 3.90 -12.65 42.74
CA ARG A 24 4.50 -12.04 41.55
C ARG A 24 5.49 -13.01 40.91
N VAL A 25 5.27 -13.33 39.63
CA VAL A 25 6.35 -13.77 38.73
C VAL A 25 6.71 -12.56 37.88
N ASP A 26 7.95 -12.11 38.03
CA ASP A 26 8.52 -10.95 37.37
C ASP A 26 8.83 -11.31 35.89
N PHE A 27 8.05 -10.73 34.97
CA PHE A 27 8.40 -10.65 33.54
C PHE A 27 8.45 -9.17 33.16
N ALA A 28 9.40 -8.45 33.74
CA ALA A 28 9.88 -7.19 33.20
C ALA A 28 11.02 -7.49 32.19
N ASP A 29 11.12 -6.63 31.17
CA ASP A 29 12.15 -6.59 30.12
C ASP A 29 12.09 -7.61 28.99
N ARG A 30 11.03 -7.52 28.17
CA ARG A 30 11.16 -7.44 26.69
C ARG A 30 10.05 -6.55 26.12
N THR A 31 10.27 -5.24 26.15
CA THR A 31 9.47 -4.29 25.38
C THR A 31 9.69 -4.58 23.88
N PHE A 32 8.66 -5.10 23.22
CA PHE A 32 8.60 -5.23 21.78
C PHE A 32 8.63 -3.84 21.15
N SER A 33 9.81 -3.45 20.64
CA SER A 33 9.94 -2.31 19.74
C SER A 33 9.17 -2.59 18.45
N SER A 34 8.09 -1.85 18.23
CA SER A 34 7.32 -1.78 16.99
C SER A 34 8.10 -1.08 15.86
N GLY A 35 9.36 -1.47 15.63
CA GLY A 35 10.33 -0.77 14.80
C GLY A 35 10.26 -1.03 13.29
N GLY A 36 9.18 -1.68 12.80
CA GLY A 36 9.05 -2.08 11.38
C GLY A 36 8.17 -1.19 10.50
N LEU A 37 7.41 -0.23 11.07
CA LEU A 37 6.56 0.69 10.28
C LEU A 37 6.54 2.13 10.84
N LEU A 38 7.40 2.43 11.81
CA LEU A 38 7.58 3.76 12.39
C LEU A 38 9.08 3.97 12.65
N ALA A 39 9.83 4.32 11.61
CA ALA A 39 11.18 4.87 11.78
C ALA A 39 11.10 6.39 11.63
N ALA A 40 10.62 7.06 12.68
CA ALA A 40 10.93 8.44 12.93
C ALA A 40 11.50 8.48 14.35
N GLU A 41 12.77 8.84 14.49
CA GLU A 41 13.29 9.29 15.77
C GLU A 41 12.40 10.45 16.24
N ALA A 42 11.80 10.31 17.42
CA ALA A 42 10.97 11.34 18.02
C ALA A 42 11.86 12.58 18.27
N SER A 43 11.75 13.57 17.39
CA SER A 43 12.25 14.90 17.67
C SER A 43 11.30 15.59 18.68
N PRO A 44 11.82 16.36 19.65
CA PRO A 44 10.99 17.06 20.62
C PRO A 44 10.03 18.01 19.89
N GLU A 45 8.77 18.05 20.35
CA GLU A 45 7.73 18.94 19.86
C GLU A 45 8.22 20.40 19.84
N ARG A 46 8.75 20.84 18.69
CA ARG A 46 8.84 22.28 18.40
C ARG A 46 7.43 22.75 18.12
N LYS A 47 7.00 23.80 18.81
CA LYS A 47 5.81 24.57 18.42
C LYS A 47 5.92 24.85 16.92
N SER A 48 5.06 24.21 16.12
CA SER A 48 5.04 24.44 14.67
C SER A 48 4.81 25.92 14.44
N ASP A 49 5.57 26.52 13.53
CA ASP A 49 5.26 27.86 13.09
C ASP A 49 3.82 27.90 12.53
N GLY A 50 3.17 29.06 12.57
CA GLY A 50 1.77 29.17 12.11
C GLY A 50 1.59 28.81 10.63
N GLN A 51 2.67 28.79 9.86
CA GLN A 51 2.70 28.48 8.43
C GLN A 51 2.64 26.96 8.19
N ASP A 52 3.47 26.16 8.87
CA ASP A 52 3.48 24.70 8.83
C ASP A 52 2.12 24.13 9.24
N ALA A 53 1.46 24.75 10.23
CA ALA A 53 0.12 24.33 10.65
C ALA A 53 -0.94 24.59 9.56
N LYS A 54 -0.84 25.72 8.85
CA LYS A 54 -1.76 26.06 7.75
C LYS A 54 -1.52 25.16 6.53
N GLU A 55 -0.26 24.97 6.16
CA GLU A 55 0.15 24.08 5.07
C GLU A 55 -0.29 22.63 5.35
N SER A 56 -0.09 22.15 6.58
CA SER A 56 -0.60 20.85 7.02
C SER A 56 -2.11 20.73 6.89
N ARG A 57 -2.90 21.76 7.18
CA ARG A 57 -4.36 21.72 6.98
C ARG A 57 -4.72 21.67 5.49
N GLU A 58 -4.06 22.45 4.65
CA GLU A 58 -4.25 22.40 3.20
C GLU A 58 -4.00 20.99 2.64
N PHE A 59 -2.86 20.40 2.96
CA PHE A 59 -2.48 19.10 2.42
C PHE A 59 -3.34 17.94 2.96
N ARG A 60 -3.83 18.05 4.19
CA ARG A 60 -4.86 17.15 4.72
C ARG A 60 -6.19 17.30 3.98
N ALA A 61 -6.60 18.51 3.63
CA ALA A 61 -7.77 18.73 2.78
C ALA A 61 -7.58 18.10 1.38
N ALA A 62 -6.38 18.17 0.80
CA ALA A 62 -6.07 17.51 -0.47
C ALA A 62 -6.23 15.99 -0.38
N MET A 63 -5.65 15.36 0.65
CA MET A 63 -5.79 13.91 0.89
C MET A 63 -7.25 13.50 1.14
N ALA A 64 -8.02 14.32 1.86
CA ALA A 64 -9.43 14.07 2.11
C ALA A 64 -10.27 14.19 0.83
N ALA A 65 -10.03 15.21 -0.01
CA ALA A 65 -10.68 15.36 -1.30
C ALA A 65 -10.44 14.13 -2.19
N HIS A 66 -9.19 13.65 -2.21
CA HIS A 66 -8.80 12.41 -2.89
C HIS A 66 -9.55 11.19 -2.36
N HIS A 67 -9.60 10.98 -1.04
CA HIS A 67 -10.25 9.81 -0.46
C HIS A 67 -11.76 9.81 -0.71
N ILE A 68 -12.43 10.95 -0.57
CA ILE A 68 -13.86 11.07 -0.89
C ILE A 68 -14.08 10.76 -2.37
N CYS A 69 -13.30 11.35 -3.27
CA CYS A 69 -13.42 11.14 -4.72
C CYS A 69 -13.23 9.65 -5.10
N SER A 70 -12.17 9.03 -4.61
CA SER A 70 -11.88 7.61 -4.84
C SER A 70 -12.91 6.68 -4.21
N GLY A 71 -13.38 7.00 -3.01
CA GLY A 71 -14.45 6.25 -2.34
C GLY A 71 -15.74 6.24 -3.17
N LEU A 72 -16.07 7.36 -3.83
CA LEU A 72 -17.28 7.49 -4.65
C LEU A 72 -17.17 6.83 -6.02
N TRP A 73 -16.00 6.84 -6.67
CA TRP A 73 -15.88 6.48 -8.09
C TRP A 73 -14.84 5.40 -8.43
N VAL A 74 -13.89 5.11 -7.56
CA VAL A 74 -12.98 3.95 -7.70
C VAL A 74 -13.54 2.77 -6.92
N VAL A 75 -13.65 2.89 -5.59
CA VAL A 75 -14.30 1.88 -4.73
C VAL A 75 -15.79 1.77 -5.08
N GLY A 76 -16.43 2.91 -5.35
CA GLY A 76 -17.82 3.02 -5.76
C GLY A 76 -18.19 2.32 -7.07
N ARG A 77 -17.24 1.72 -7.80
CA ARG A 77 -17.55 0.85 -8.95
C ARG A 77 -18.30 -0.40 -8.51
N SER A 78 -17.88 -1.03 -7.42
CA SER A 78 -18.45 -2.27 -6.88
C SER A 78 -19.20 -2.07 -5.56
N HIS A 79 -18.81 -1.07 -4.77
CA HIS A 79 -19.40 -0.81 -3.45
C HIS A 79 -19.85 0.65 -3.37
N LYS A 80 -21.14 0.90 -3.66
CA LYS A 80 -21.71 2.26 -3.63
C LYS A 80 -21.68 2.82 -2.21
N ARG A 81 -21.17 4.04 -2.08
CA ARG A 81 -21.01 4.75 -0.81
C ARG A 81 -21.40 6.21 -0.96
N THR A 82 -21.80 6.84 0.13
CA THR A 82 -21.99 8.30 0.22
C THR A 82 -20.68 8.98 0.65
N PRO A 83 -20.52 10.30 0.42
CA PRO A 83 -19.37 11.04 0.95
C PRO A 83 -19.24 10.93 2.47
N GLU A 84 -20.37 10.94 3.18
CA GLU A 84 -20.44 10.82 4.63
C GLU A 84 -19.90 9.47 5.11
N GLU A 85 -20.25 8.37 4.42
CA GLU A 85 -19.72 7.04 4.72
C GLU A 85 -18.21 6.96 4.47
N VAL A 86 -17.71 7.58 3.40
CA VAL A 86 -16.27 7.63 3.12
C VAL A 86 -15.55 8.41 4.22
N VAL A 87 -16.05 9.59 4.60
CA VAL A 87 -15.47 10.37 5.71
C VAL A 87 -15.48 9.56 7.00
N ALA A 88 -16.62 8.97 7.36
CA ALA A 88 -16.77 8.25 8.63
C ALA A 88 -15.92 6.98 8.72
N GLN A 89 -15.62 6.31 7.60
CA GLN A 89 -14.95 5.01 7.61
C GLN A 89 -13.49 5.06 7.14
N ASP A 90 -13.10 6.04 6.31
CA ASP A 90 -11.76 6.12 5.70
C ASP A 90 -10.94 7.33 6.14
N ILE A 91 -11.57 8.38 6.68
CA ILE A 91 -10.90 9.65 6.93
C ILE A 91 -10.93 10.00 8.43
N ALA A 92 -12.11 10.27 8.98
CA ALA A 92 -12.28 10.77 10.34
C ALA A 92 -11.68 9.89 11.45
N PRO A 93 -11.73 8.54 11.37
CA PRO A 93 -11.12 7.68 12.39
C PRO A 93 -9.59 7.76 12.47
N PHE A 94 -8.92 8.34 11.46
CA PHE A 94 -7.47 8.25 11.32
C PHE A 94 -6.80 9.62 11.43
N LYS A 95 -5.98 9.76 12.48
CA LYS A 95 -5.26 11.01 12.83
C LYS A 95 -4.40 11.58 11.69
N VAL A 96 -3.97 10.75 10.73
CA VAL A 96 -3.20 11.13 9.54
C VAL A 96 -3.94 12.13 8.65
N PHE A 97 -5.28 12.08 8.61
CA PHE A 97 -6.09 13.01 7.84
C PHE A 97 -6.47 14.23 8.67
N GLY A 98 -6.59 14.09 10.00
CA GLY A 98 -6.85 15.23 10.89
C GLY A 98 -8.13 15.94 10.49
N TRP A 99 -9.16 15.15 10.20
CA TRP A 99 -10.48 15.64 9.86
C TRP A 99 -11.09 16.35 11.07
N GLU A 100 -11.39 17.63 10.90
CA GLU A 100 -12.00 18.47 11.94
C GLU A 100 -13.44 18.84 11.54
N PRO A 101 -14.35 19.13 12.49
CA PRO A 101 -15.74 19.51 12.19
C PRO A 101 -15.90 20.69 11.23
N GLU A 102 -14.90 21.56 11.18
CA GLU A 102 -14.85 22.74 10.33
C GLU A 102 -14.37 22.44 8.89
N PHE A 103 -13.98 21.20 8.59
CA PHE A 103 -13.72 20.78 7.22
C PHE A 103 -15.06 20.62 6.49
N GLU A 104 -15.14 21.22 5.30
CA GLU A 104 -16.30 21.12 4.42
C GLU A 104 -15.91 20.43 3.12
N TYR A 105 -16.82 19.67 2.53
CA TYR A 105 -16.64 19.10 1.19
C TYR A 105 -17.78 19.48 0.26
N LYS A 106 -17.46 19.58 -1.03
CA LYS A 106 -18.41 19.75 -2.13
C LYS A 106 -18.16 18.70 -3.19
N VAL A 107 -19.21 17.95 -3.56
CA VAL A 107 -19.16 16.95 -4.62
C VAL A 107 -19.83 17.49 -5.88
N ASP A 108 -19.06 17.65 -6.94
CA ASP A 108 -19.57 17.88 -8.29
C ASP A 108 -19.73 16.53 -9.00
N ARG A 109 -20.95 16.02 -9.07
CA ARG A 109 -21.23 14.72 -9.70
C ARG A 109 -21.14 14.75 -11.23
N GLN A 110 -21.35 15.91 -11.86
CA GLN A 110 -21.29 16.04 -13.31
C GLN A 110 -19.83 15.99 -13.79
N ARG A 111 -18.95 16.74 -13.12
CA ARG A 111 -17.51 16.76 -13.41
C ARG A 111 -16.74 15.65 -12.70
N ARG A 112 -17.39 14.94 -11.76
CA ARG A 112 -16.80 13.92 -10.89
C ARG A 112 -15.59 14.45 -10.12
N MET A 113 -15.82 15.58 -9.46
CA MET A 113 -14.82 16.28 -8.66
C MET A 113 -15.27 16.39 -7.22
N VAL A 114 -14.32 16.36 -6.30
CA VAL A 114 -14.54 16.68 -4.88
C VAL A 114 -13.60 17.79 -4.48
N THR A 115 -14.13 18.84 -3.90
CA THR A 115 -13.36 19.93 -3.28
C THR A 115 -13.53 19.84 -1.78
N VAL A 116 -12.43 19.93 -1.03
CA VAL A 116 -12.43 20.04 0.43
C VAL A 116 -11.83 21.38 0.83
N THR A 117 -12.49 22.06 1.77
CA THR A 117 -12.05 23.33 2.35
C THR A 117 -11.75 23.11 3.82
N ALA A 118 -10.58 23.57 4.27
CA ALA A 118 -10.19 23.57 5.67
C ALA A 118 -10.00 25.02 6.18
N PRO A 119 -10.25 25.31 7.47
CA PRO A 119 -10.14 26.66 8.01
C PRO A 119 -8.76 27.30 7.82
N GLY A 120 -8.77 28.50 7.23
CA GLY A 120 -7.56 29.29 7.01
C GLY A 120 -6.61 28.73 5.94
N ALA A 121 -7.00 27.67 5.22
CA ALA A 121 -6.26 27.06 4.12
C ALA A 121 -7.02 27.21 2.79
N PRO A 122 -6.34 27.26 1.64
CA PRO A 122 -7.03 27.26 0.35
C PRO A 122 -7.73 25.90 0.10
N PRO A 123 -8.83 25.89 -0.68
CA PRO A 123 -9.53 24.66 -1.00
C PRO A 123 -8.69 23.76 -1.92
N ARG A 124 -8.84 22.45 -1.77
CA ARG A 124 -8.13 21.44 -2.59
C ARG A 124 -9.13 20.54 -3.28
N THR A 125 -8.84 20.20 -4.54
CA THR A 125 -9.77 19.49 -5.40
C THR A 125 -9.14 18.23 -5.98
N ALA A 126 -9.88 17.13 -5.95
CA ALA A 126 -9.56 15.90 -6.64
C ALA A 126 -10.60 15.59 -7.72
N LYS A 127 -10.17 14.98 -8.82
CA LYS A 127 -11.00 14.62 -9.97
C LYS A 127 -10.86 13.14 -10.29
N TYR A 128 -11.97 12.48 -10.60
CA TYR A 128 -11.98 11.12 -11.11
C TYR A 128 -11.86 11.12 -12.65
N ASN A 129 -10.83 10.45 -13.15
CA ASN A 129 -10.36 10.43 -14.53
C ASN A 129 -10.66 9.11 -15.25
N GLY A 130 -11.67 8.35 -14.81
CA GLY A 130 -12.02 7.08 -15.43
C GLY A 130 -11.07 5.96 -15.00
N ASP A 131 -10.50 5.20 -15.93
CA ASP A 131 -9.66 4.04 -15.60
C ASP A 131 -8.31 4.41 -14.95
N GLN A 132 -7.85 5.67 -15.05
CA GLN A 132 -6.71 6.19 -14.29
C GLN A 132 -7.09 6.69 -12.86
N GLY A 133 -8.31 6.42 -12.41
CA GLY A 133 -8.76 6.68 -11.05
C GLY A 133 -8.79 8.16 -10.68
N THR A 134 -8.42 8.51 -9.45
CA THR A 134 -8.50 9.87 -8.90
C THR A 134 -7.15 10.59 -8.91
N THR A 135 -7.16 11.86 -9.29
CA THR A 135 -5.98 12.74 -9.22
C THR A 135 -6.30 13.99 -8.40
N ILE A 136 -5.41 14.36 -7.48
CA ILE A 136 -5.45 15.69 -6.84
C ILE A 136 -4.95 16.71 -7.88
N LEU A 137 -5.75 17.72 -8.17
CA LEU A 137 -5.41 18.72 -9.17
C LEU A 137 -4.42 19.76 -8.63
N PRO A 138 -3.50 20.28 -9.45
CA PRO A 138 -2.73 21.47 -9.11
C PRO A 138 -3.66 22.63 -8.76
N PRO A 139 -3.33 23.47 -7.77
CA PRO A 139 -4.21 24.57 -7.37
C PRO A 139 -4.50 25.51 -8.54
N GLY A 140 -5.78 25.80 -8.75
CA GLY A 140 -6.27 26.61 -9.88
C GLY A 140 -6.71 25.80 -11.10
N GLU A 141 -6.25 24.56 -11.25
CA GLU A 141 -6.59 23.71 -12.38
C GLU A 141 -7.99 23.09 -12.27
N GLN A 142 -8.57 22.80 -13.43
CA GLN A 142 -9.88 22.14 -13.55
C GLN A 142 -9.78 20.74 -14.18
N ASP A 143 -8.61 20.37 -14.70
CA ASP A 143 -8.35 19.09 -15.32
C ASP A 143 -6.89 18.66 -15.17
N VAL A 144 -6.59 17.41 -15.53
CA VAL A 144 -5.23 16.89 -15.66
C VAL A 144 -4.59 17.34 -16.98
N TYR A 145 -3.26 17.30 -17.06
CA TYR A 145 -2.46 17.74 -18.21
C TYR A 145 -2.23 16.65 -19.26
N TYR A 146 -2.89 15.50 -19.11
CA TYR A 146 -2.86 14.42 -20.08
C TYR A 146 -4.30 14.06 -20.46
N LYS A 147 -4.47 13.24 -21.50
CA LYS A 147 -5.79 12.70 -21.86
C LYS A 147 -5.98 11.36 -21.16
N PRO A 148 -6.89 11.22 -20.19
CA PRO A 148 -7.25 9.91 -19.65
C PRO A 148 -7.80 9.01 -20.74
N ILE A 149 -7.48 7.72 -20.67
CA ILE A 149 -7.87 6.73 -21.66
C ILE A 149 -8.51 5.52 -20.99
N PRO A 150 -9.51 4.87 -21.63
CA PRO A 150 -9.96 3.57 -21.18
C PRO A 150 -8.80 2.59 -21.13
N VAL A 151 -8.75 1.75 -20.10
CA VAL A 151 -7.78 0.66 -19.98
C VAL A 151 -8.46 -0.63 -20.44
N PRO A 152 -8.16 -1.16 -21.63
CA PRO A 152 -8.76 -2.39 -22.10
C PRO A 152 -8.39 -3.54 -21.16
N ARG A 153 -9.39 -4.29 -20.71
CA ARG A 153 -9.21 -5.53 -19.95
C ARG A 153 -9.40 -6.69 -20.90
N GLY A 154 -8.32 -7.37 -21.28
CA GLY A 154 -8.33 -8.44 -22.30
C GLY A 154 -8.84 -9.79 -21.81
N LEU A 155 -9.45 -9.84 -20.61
CA LEU A 155 -9.84 -11.07 -19.95
C LEU A 155 -11.30 -11.45 -20.23
N PRO A 156 -11.61 -12.73 -20.53
CA PRO A 156 -12.98 -13.24 -20.56
C PRO A 156 -13.68 -13.09 -19.20
N ASP A 157 -15.00 -13.24 -19.16
CA ASP A 157 -15.77 -13.23 -17.90
C ASP A 157 -15.14 -14.16 -16.86
N ALA A 158 -14.82 -13.60 -15.69
CA ALA A 158 -14.18 -14.31 -14.59
C ALA A 158 -14.96 -15.55 -14.16
N ALA A 159 -16.30 -15.50 -14.18
CA ALA A 159 -17.15 -16.62 -13.78
C ALA A 159 -17.01 -17.84 -14.72
N THR A 160 -16.50 -17.65 -15.94
CA THR A 160 -16.35 -18.71 -16.95
C THR A 160 -14.95 -19.31 -16.99
N GLN A 161 -13.97 -18.65 -16.37
CA GLN A 161 -12.57 -19.06 -16.41
C GLN A 161 -12.17 -19.73 -15.09
N PRO A 162 -11.42 -20.85 -15.13
CA PRO A 162 -10.98 -21.52 -13.92
C PRO A 162 -10.04 -20.62 -13.11
N TRP A 163 -10.14 -20.70 -11.79
CA TRP A 163 -9.15 -20.13 -10.89
C TRP A 163 -7.75 -20.71 -11.20
N PRO A 164 -6.67 -19.89 -11.21
CA PRO A 164 -6.61 -18.48 -10.80
C PRO A 164 -6.84 -17.45 -11.91
N SER A 165 -6.93 -17.84 -13.19
CA SER A 165 -7.12 -16.89 -14.31
C SER A 165 -8.55 -16.32 -14.37
N GLY A 166 -9.53 -17.01 -13.78
CA GLY A 166 -10.85 -16.51 -13.44
C GLY A 166 -11.23 -16.83 -12.01
N ASP A 167 -12.53 -17.00 -11.78
CA ASP A 167 -13.15 -17.23 -10.47
C ASP A 167 -13.90 -18.56 -10.38
N ALA A 168 -14.03 -19.30 -11.48
CA ALA A 168 -14.71 -20.59 -11.48
C ALA A 168 -13.92 -21.59 -10.63
N GLY A 169 -14.57 -22.18 -9.64
CA GLY A 169 -13.93 -23.08 -8.68
C GLY A 169 -12.83 -22.40 -7.87
N ALA A 170 -12.95 -21.10 -7.52
CA ALA A 170 -11.93 -20.43 -6.72
C ALA A 170 -11.82 -20.98 -5.28
N THR A 171 -12.96 -21.27 -4.66
CA THR A 171 -13.06 -21.67 -3.24
C THR A 171 -13.42 -23.13 -3.03
N GLU A 172 -13.95 -23.81 -4.05
CA GLU A 172 -14.42 -25.20 -3.95
C GLU A 172 -13.93 -26.04 -5.16
N PRO A 173 -13.64 -27.34 -4.97
CA PRO A 173 -13.49 -28.00 -3.67
C PRO A 173 -12.24 -27.50 -2.93
N ILE A 174 -12.31 -27.46 -1.60
CA ILE A 174 -11.13 -27.27 -0.73
C ILE A 174 -10.27 -28.56 -0.78
N PRO A 175 -8.93 -28.47 -0.76
CA PRO A 175 -8.07 -29.66 -0.71
C PRO A 175 -8.36 -30.55 0.52
N ASP A 176 -8.37 -31.87 0.33
CA ASP A 176 -8.71 -32.85 1.38
C ASP A 176 -7.76 -32.83 2.59
N ASP A 177 -6.55 -32.30 2.41
CA ASP A 177 -5.52 -32.15 3.44
C ASP A 177 -5.67 -30.85 4.27
N VAL A 178 -6.72 -30.07 4.03
CA VAL A 178 -6.99 -28.81 4.74
C VAL A 178 -8.18 -28.98 5.68
N ASP A 179 -7.98 -28.64 6.96
CA ASP A 179 -9.08 -28.51 7.93
C ASP A 179 -9.86 -27.21 7.67
N ALA A 180 -10.91 -27.31 6.85
CA ALA A 180 -11.74 -26.18 6.44
C ALA A 180 -12.44 -25.49 7.63
N GLU A 181 -12.83 -26.23 8.67
CA GLU A 181 -13.47 -25.67 9.86
C GLU A 181 -12.48 -24.84 10.67
N ALA A 182 -11.25 -25.33 10.85
CA ALA A 182 -10.21 -24.59 11.54
C ALA A 182 -9.77 -23.33 10.76
N VAL A 183 -9.67 -23.41 9.43
CA VAL A 183 -9.41 -22.24 8.57
C VAL A 183 -10.53 -21.22 8.72
N ALA A 184 -11.80 -21.66 8.69
CA ALA A 184 -12.95 -20.79 8.89
C ALA A 184 -12.90 -20.09 10.27
N ALA A 185 -12.60 -20.83 11.34
CA ALA A 185 -12.47 -20.28 12.69
C ALA A 185 -11.33 -19.23 12.80
N ALA A 186 -10.19 -19.47 12.15
CA ALA A 186 -9.09 -18.50 12.13
C ALA A 186 -9.47 -17.21 11.39
N LEU A 187 -10.20 -17.32 10.29
CA LEU A 187 -10.71 -16.17 9.53
C LEU A 187 -11.78 -15.40 10.31
N ASP A 188 -12.68 -16.10 10.99
CA ASP A 188 -13.72 -15.47 11.82
C ASP A 188 -13.09 -14.70 12.98
N TRP A 189 -12.11 -15.30 13.68
CA TRP A 189 -11.31 -14.61 14.68
C TRP A 189 -10.66 -13.34 14.12
N ALA A 190 -10.13 -13.40 12.90
CA ALA A 190 -9.49 -12.27 12.25
C ALA A 190 -10.45 -11.11 11.98
N MET A 191 -11.70 -11.41 11.61
CA MET A 191 -12.76 -10.43 11.35
C MET A 191 -13.36 -9.86 12.65
N GLU A 192 -13.37 -10.63 13.73
CA GLU A 192 -13.83 -10.20 15.06
C GLU A 192 -12.95 -9.14 15.71
N GLN A 193 -11.69 -9.00 15.27
CA GLN A 193 -10.77 -7.97 15.75
C GLN A 193 -11.15 -6.57 15.24
N GLN A 194 -12.27 -6.02 15.75
CA GLN A 194 -12.86 -4.76 15.29
C GLN A 194 -11.87 -3.59 15.25
N LYS A 195 -10.92 -3.53 16.18
CA LYS A 195 -9.86 -2.51 16.20
C LYS A 195 -9.00 -2.49 14.95
N GLN A 196 -8.85 -3.63 14.26
CA GLN A 196 -8.08 -3.72 13.02
C GLN A 196 -8.87 -3.19 11.82
N ASN A 197 -10.20 -3.17 11.87
CA ASN A 197 -11.04 -2.73 10.75
C ASN A 197 -10.69 -3.47 9.44
N THR A 198 -10.58 -4.80 9.54
CA THR A 198 -10.36 -5.69 8.39
C THR A 198 -11.62 -5.72 7.53
N ARG A 199 -11.44 -5.48 6.23
CA ARG A 199 -12.52 -5.43 5.22
C ARG A 199 -12.50 -6.62 4.29
N ALA A 200 -11.32 -7.17 4.05
CA ALA A 200 -11.16 -8.42 3.35
C ALA A 200 -9.99 -9.20 3.94
N PHE A 201 -10.16 -10.51 4.10
CA PHE A 201 -9.10 -11.44 4.46
C PHE A 201 -9.24 -12.68 3.57
N VAL A 202 -8.19 -13.04 2.84
CA VAL A 202 -8.20 -14.16 1.89
C VAL A 202 -6.94 -14.99 2.08
N VAL A 203 -7.10 -16.31 2.10
CA VAL A 203 -5.99 -17.26 2.23
C VAL A 203 -6.01 -18.21 1.04
N ALA A 204 -4.88 -18.32 0.36
CA ALA A 204 -4.63 -19.34 -0.63
C ALA A 204 -3.54 -20.31 -0.15
N TYR A 205 -3.76 -21.60 -0.40
CA TYR A 205 -2.82 -22.70 -0.14
C TYR A 205 -2.84 -23.63 -1.36
N GLY A 206 -1.68 -24.10 -1.82
CA GLY A 206 -1.65 -24.98 -3.00
C GLY A 206 -2.15 -24.31 -4.28
N GLY A 207 -2.08 -22.97 -4.35
CA GLY A 207 -2.67 -22.20 -5.45
C GLY A 207 -4.19 -22.01 -5.39
N LYS A 208 -4.89 -22.58 -4.40
CA LYS A 208 -6.36 -22.55 -4.26
C LYS A 208 -6.77 -21.61 -3.11
N ILE A 209 -7.86 -20.85 -3.24
CA ILE A 209 -8.42 -20.12 -2.09
C ILE A 209 -9.06 -21.14 -1.15
N ILE A 210 -8.52 -21.25 0.06
CA ILE A 210 -9.04 -22.15 1.10
C ILE A 210 -9.95 -21.43 2.11
N GLY A 211 -10.01 -20.11 2.03
CA GLY A 211 -10.99 -19.32 2.78
C GLY A 211 -10.90 -17.83 2.48
N GLU A 212 -12.05 -17.17 2.52
CA GLU A 212 -12.16 -15.72 2.38
C GLU A 212 -13.27 -15.15 3.28
N ARG A 213 -13.08 -13.92 3.74
CA ARG A 213 -14.05 -13.11 4.48
C ARG A 213 -14.05 -11.68 3.98
N TYR A 214 -15.23 -11.07 4.02
CA TYR A 214 -15.44 -9.68 3.67
C TYR A 214 -16.31 -8.99 4.70
N ALA A 215 -16.00 -7.74 5.04
CA ALA A 215 -16.85 -6.93 5.88
C ALA A 215 -18.16 -6.57 5.14
N PRO A 216 -19.25 -6.23 5.85
CA PRO A 216 -20.52 -5.88 5.21
C PRO A 216 -20.37 -4.82 4.11
N GLY A 217 -20.92 -5.11 2.93
CA GLY A 217 -20.85 -4.25 1.73
C GLY A 217 -19.58 -4.42 0.88
N TRP A 218 -18.51 -4.99 1.44
CA TRP A 218 -17.29 -5.30 0.71
C TRP A 218 -17.42 -6.68 0.03
N THR A 219 -16.79 -6.82 -1.12
CA THR A 219 -16.85 -8.05 -1.92
C THR A 219 -15.48 -8.45 -2.46
N LYS A 220 -15.38 -9.67 -2.99
CA LYS A 220 -14.20 -10.18 -3.71
C LYS A 220 -13.71 -9.28 -4.86
N ASP A 221 -14.60 -8.48 -5.41
CA ASP A 221 -14.34 -7.60 -6.56
C ASP A 221 -14.08 -6.15 -6.13
N THR A 222 -14.22 -5.83 -4.84
CA THR A 222 -14.12 -4.44 -4.38
C THR A 222 -12.68 -3.98 -4.29
N PRO A 223 -12.26 -3.00 -5.11
CA PRO A 223 -10.89 -2.51 -5.07
C PRO A 223 -10.70 -1.64 -3.82
N GLN A 224 -9.64 -1.92 -3.07
CA GLN A 224 -9.26 -1.21 -1.86
C GLN A 224 -7.90 -0.55 -2.01
N ILE A 225 -7.74 0.63 -1.42
CA ILE A 225 -6.47 1.36 -1.43
C ILE A 225 -5.36 0.48 -0.82
N GLY A 226 -4.31 0.24 -1.60
CA GLY A 226 -3.17 -0.59 -1.23
C GLY A 226 -2.02 0.18 -0.60
N TRP A 227 -2.02 1.52 -0.68
CA TRP A 227 -0.90 2.37 -0.26
C TRP A 227 0.43 1.81 -0.80
N SER A 228 1.45 1.68 0.04
CA SER A 228 2.78 1.22 -0.37
C SER A 228 2.88 -0.20 -0.94
N GLN A 229 1.80 -0.98 -0.99
CA GLN A 229 1.81 -2.21 -1.80
C GLN A 229 2.08 -1.92 -3.28
N GLY A 230 1.75 -0.71 -3.76
CA GLY A 230 2.09 -0.26 -5.11
C GLY A 230 3.59 -0.37 -5.45
N LYS A 231 4.48 -0.24 -4.47
CA LYS A 231 5.94 -0.34 -4.70
C LYS A 231 6.31 -1.73 -5.21
N SER A 232 5.63 -2.75 -4.70
CA SER A 232 5.81 -4.12 -5.15
C SER A 232 5.25 -4.33 -6.56
N ILE A 233 4.21 -3.60 -6.96
CA ILE A 233 3.77 -3.54 -8.38
C ILE A 233 4.88 -2.91 -9.23
N THR A 234 5.53 -1.81 -8.78
CA THR A 234 6.69 -1.23 -9.48
C THR A 234 7.79 -2.26 -9.68
N ALA A 235 8.15 -3.03 -8.65
CA ALA A 235 9.12 -4.11 -8.79
C ALA A 235 8.68 -5.13 -9.85
N ALA A 236 7.44 -5.60 -9.81
CA ALA A 236 6.93 -6.55 -10.81
C ALA A 236 6.99 -5.98 -12.24
N LEU A 237 6.64 -4.70 -12.44
CA LEU A 237 6.73 -4.05 -13.77
C LEU A 237 8.17 -3.89 -14.26
N VAL A 238 9.12 -3.57 -13.37
CA VAL A 238 10.56 -3.61 -13.70
C VAL A 238 10.96 -5.04 -14.07
N GLY A 239 10.52 -6.03 -13.31
CA GLY A 239 10.73 -7.46 -13.60
C GLY A 239 10.24 -7.84 -15.00
N VAL A 240 9.02 -7.43 -15.38
CA VAL A 240 8.49 -7.65 -16.73
C VAL A 240 9.41 -7.05 -17.80
N LEU A 241 9.91 -5.83 -17.61
CA LEU A 241 10.83 -5.19 -18.56
C LEU A 241 12.20 -5.88 -18.61
N VAL A 242 12.68 -6.42 -17.49
CA VAL A 242 13.90 -7.25 -17.44
C VAL A 242 13.68 -8.58 -18.18
N GLN A 243 12.53 -9.24 -17.96
CA GLN A 243 12.17 -10.48 -18.66
C GLN A 243 12.06 -10.26 -20.19
N ARG A 244 11.64 -9.08 -20.62
CA ARG A 244 11.63 -8.66 -22.04
C ARG A 244 13.01 -8.29 -22.60
N GLY A 245 14.06 -8.27 -21.77
CA GLY A 245 15.41 -7.87 -22.16
C GLY A 245 15.60 -6.36 -22.36
N LEU A 246 14.63 -5.53 -21.95
CA LEU A 246 14.67 -4.07 -22.12
C LEU A 246 15.44 -3.36 -21.00
N LEU A 247 15.55 -4.00 -19.83
CA LEU A 247 16.31 -3.51 -18.68
C LEU A 247 17.18 -4.63 -18.09
N LYS A 248 18.24 -4.24 -17.39
CA LYS A 248 19.06 -5.12 -16.54
C LYS A 248 19.19 -4.49 -15.17
N ILE A 249 19.01 -5.25 -14.09
CA ILE A 249 19.08 -4.69 -12.73
C ILE A 249 20.47 -4.13 -12.37
N ASP A 250 21.53 -4.62 -13.02
CA ASP A 250 22.93 -4.20 -12.84
C ASP A 250 23.34 -3.01 -13.69
N GLN A 251 22.49 -2.51 -14.57
CA GLN A 251 22.85 -1.36 -15.39
C GLN A 251 22.65 -0.05 -14.60
N PRO A 252 23.40 1.01 -14.93
CA PRO A 252 23.10 2.36 -14.47
C PRO A 252 21.65 2.74 -14.81
N ALA A 253 20.94 3.33 -13.85
CA ALA A 253 19.59 3.80 -14.05
C ALA A 253 19.54 4.78 -15.24
N PRO A 254 18.74 4.50 -16.29
CA PRO A 254 18.72 5.29 -17.54
C PRO A 254 17.93 6.60 -17.37
N VAL A 255 18.24 7.37 -16.34
CA VAL A 255 17.62 8.66 -16.03
C VAL A 255 18.45 9.76 -16.70
N ARG A 256 17.87 10.43 -17.69
CA ARG A 256 18.55 11.47 -18.49
C ARG A 256 19.17 12.57 -17.62
N GLN A 257 18.47 13.00 -16.56
CA GLN A 257 18.93 14.04 -15.64
C GLN A 257 20.23 13.68 -14.92
N TRP A 258 20.60 12.40 -14.84
CA TRP A 258 21.76 11.92 -14.11
C TRP A 258 22.98 11.66 -15.01
N GLN A 259 22.84 11.83 -16.33
CA GLN A 259 23.91 11.53 -17.30
C GLN A 259 24.83 12.72 -17.59
N ALA A 260 24.66 13.84 -16.87
CA ALA A 260 25.57 14.97 -16.98
C ALA A 260 26.97 14.57 -16.49
N GLU A 261 28.01 15.10 -17.15
CA GLU A 261 29.39 14.84 -16.77
C GLU A 261 29.63 15.24 -15.30
N GLY A 262 30.18 14.31 -14.52
CA GLY A 262 30.47 14.52 -13.10
C GLY A 262 29.28 14.37 -12.15
N ASP A 263 28.06 14.11 -12.63
CA ASP A 263 26.92 13.84 -11.76
C ASP A 263 27.08 12.47 -11.08
N PRO A 264 27.20 12.40 -9.74
CA PRO A 264 27.41 11.13 -9.05
C PRO A 264 26.18 10.21 -9.09
N ARG A 265 24.98 10.73 -9.42
CA ARG A 265 23.76 9.93 -9.60
C ARG A 265 23.85 8.99 -10.81
N SER A 266 24.75 9.28 -11.77
CA SER A 266 25.07 8.37 -12.89
C SER A 266 25.50 6.96 -12.45
N LYS A 267 25.96 6.81 -11.19
CA LYS A 267 26.41 5.54 -10.61
C LYS A 267 25.28 4.72 -9.97
N ILE A 268 24.08 5.29 -9.80
CA ILE A 268 22.94 4.58 -9.22
C ILE A 268 22.50 3.49 -10.20
N LEU A 269 22.47 2.24 -9.75
CA LEU A 269 21.98 1.11 -10.53
C LEU A 269 20.46 0.92 -10.34
N ILE A 270 19.81 0.24 -11.28
CA ILE A 270 18.39 -0.14 -11.12
C ILE A 270 18.18 -0.97 -9.85
N ARG A 271 19.11 -1.88 -9.52
CA ARG A 271 19.07 -2.66 -8.27
C ARG A 271 19.13 -1.82 -7.00
N ASP A 272 19.80 -0.66 -7.03
CA ASP A 272 19.92 0.21 -5.86
C ASP A 272 18.57 0.87 -5.57
N LEU A 273 17.86 1.28 -6.62
CA LEU A 273 16.48 1.79 -6.52
C LEU A 273 15.51 0.72 -6.04
N LEU A 274 15.60 -0.51 -6.59
CA LEU A 274 14.76 -1.63 -6.12
C LEU A 274 15.01 -1.95 -4.64
N ARG A 275 16.22 -1.70 -4.14
CA ARG A 275 16.63 -1.96 -2.75
C ARG A 275 16.57 -0.74 -1.84
N MET A 276 15.90 0.35 -2.23
CA MET A 276 15.74 1.56 -1.39
C MET A 276 17.10 2.14 -0.91
N SER A 277 18.10 2.10 -1.79
CA SER A 277 19.50 2.38 -1.48
C SER A 277 20.15 3.30 -2.51
N SER A 278 19.37 4.15 -3.18
CA SER A 278 19.88 5.11 -4.17
C SER A 278 20.84 6.16 -3.61
N GLY A 279 20.66 6.52 -2.33
CA GLY A 279 21.40 7.59 -1.68
C GLY A 279 20.91 9.01 -2.01
N LEU A 280 19.73 9.16 -2.63
CA LEU A 280 19.11 10.47 -2.88
C LEU A 280 18.71 11.19 -1.58
N ASP A 281 18.84 12.51 -1.53
CA ASP A 281 18.42 13.34 -0.39
C ASP A 281 16.92 13.58 -0.38
N PHE A 282 16.16 12.54 -0.06
CA PHE A 282 14.70 12.63 0.01
C PHE A 282 14.24 12.69 1.46
N VAL A 283 13.92 13.88 1.94
CA VAL A 283 13.55 14.08 3.35
C VAL A 283 12.28 13.31 3.68
N ASN A 284 12.35 12.47 4.72
CA ASN A 284 11.21 11.74 5.28
C ASN A 284 11.02 12.15 6.74
N LEU A 285 9.99 12.94 7.02
CA LEU A 285 9.63 13.39 8.38
C LEU A 285 8.58 12.48 9.06
N GLY A 286 8.31 11.31 8.46
CA GLY A 286 7.30 10.37 8.95
C GLY A 286 5.88 10.88 8.75
N LEU A 287 4.97 10.39 9.61
CA LEU A 287 3.52 10.65 9.56
C LEU A 287 3.01 11.41 10.80
N GLY A 288 3.91 11.79 11.70
CA GLY A 288 3.59 12.36 13.00
C GLY A 288 3.64 13.89 13.01
N GLY A 289 2.59 14.51 13.56
CA GLY A 289 2.53 15.94 13.81
C GLY A 289 2.38 16.81 12.55
N PRO A 290 2.31 18.14 12.73
CA PRO A 290 2.20 19.09 11.60
C PRO A 290 3.32 18.99 10.56
N PRO A 291 4.62 18.83 10.93
CA PRO A 291 5.70 18.80 9.92
C PRO A 291 5.58 17.65 8.91
N ALA A 292 4.88 16.56 9.25
CA ALA A 292 4.69 15.42 8.35
C ALA A 292 3.90 15.77 7.08
N PHE A 293 3.07 16.81 7.11
CA PHE A 293 2.23 17.25 5.99
C PHE A 293 2.63 18.66 5.58
N THR A 294 3.89 18.82 5.19
CA THR A 294 4.44 20.08 4.72
C THR A 294 5.27 19.83 3.47
N THR A 295 5.61 20.88 2.74
CA THR A 295 6.55 20.76 1.61
C THR A 295 7.96 20.32 2.06
N LYS A 296 8.28 20.43 3.35
CA LYS A 296 9.55 19.94 3.94
C LYS A 296 9.63 18.41 3.98
N ASN A 297 8.49 17.71 3.95
CA ASN A 297 8.45 16.24 3.95
C ASN A 297 8.34 15.70 2.51
N GLU A 298 9.45 15.68 1.79
CA GLU A 298 9.50 15.26 0.39
C GLU A 298 8.93 13.85 0.16
N HIS A 299 9.08 12.96 1.16
CA HIS A 299 8.48 11.64 1.16
C HIS A 299 6.95 11.66 1.05
N MET A 300 6.29 12.51 1.84
CA MET A 300 4.83 12.54 1.90
C MET A 300 4.21 13.49 0.87
N ARG A 301 4.98 14.48 0.42
CA ARG A 301 4.55 15.52 -0.53
C ARG A 301 3.90 14.97 -1.81
N VAL A 302 4.37 13.81 -2.26
CA VAL A 302 3.87 13.10 -3.45
C VAL A 302 2.38 12.70 -3.37
N TYR A 303 1.77 12.72 -2.17
CA TYR A 303 0.37 12.34 -1.96
C TYR A 303 -0.60 13.52 -1.86
N PHE A 304 -0.12 14.77 -1.77
CA PHE A 304 -1.02 15.90 -1.48
C PHE A 304 -0.71 17.19 -2.25
N ASP A 305 0.55 17.40 -2.65
CA ASP A 305 0.98 18.67 -3.23
C ASP A 305 0.61 18.83 -4.70
N SER A 306 0.12 17.74 -5.33
CA SER A 306 -0.20 17.67 -6.77
C SER A 306 0.93 18.14 -7.68
N LEU A 307 2.17 17.82 -7.29
CA LEU A 307 3.39 18.00 -8.07
C LEU A 307 3.58 16.88 -9.11
N ASN A 308 4.53 17.07 -10.03
CA ASN A 308 4.97 16.01 -10.94
C ASN A 308 5.85 15.03 -10.16
N VAL A 309 5.33 13.85 -9.82
CA VAL A 309 5.99 12.94 -8.86
C VAL A 309 7.29 12.36 -9.40
N PHE A 310 7.42 12.21 -10.72
CA PHE A 310 8.64 11.71 -11.35
C PHE A 310 9.74 12.77 -11.37
N GLU A 311 9.43 14.00 -11.78
CA GLU A 311 10.40 15.10 -11.71
C GLU A 311 10.80 15.42 -10.27
N HIS A 312 9.85 15.31 -9.34
CA HIS A 312 10.14 15.48 -7.91
C HIS A 312 11.15 14.46 -7.39
N ALA A 313 11.06 13.21 -7.81
CA ALA A 313 11.98 12.15 -7.39
C ALA A 313 13.37 12.27 -8.04
N VAL A 314 13.43 12.45 -9.37
CA VAL A 314 14.72 12.37 -10.09
C VAL A 314 15.58 13.62 -9.97
N ASN A 315 15.00 14.77 -9.62
CA ASN A 315 15.74 16.01 -9.46
C ASN A 315 16.39 16.17 -8.07
N GLN A 316 16.17 15.21 -7.17
CA GLN A 316 16.76 15.25 -5.83
C GLN A 316 18.29 15.13 -5.89
N PRO A 317 19.01 15.89 -5.04
CA PRO A 317 20.45 15.80 -5.01
C PRO A 317 20.90 14.47 -4.38
N PRO A 318 22.10 13.99 -4.72
CA PRO A 318 22.73 12.88 -4.01
C PRO A 318 23.09 13.29 -2.57
N LYS A 319 22.86 12.41 -1.59
CA LYS A 319 23.27 12.58 -0.18
C LYS A 319 24.39 11.64 0.22
N THR A 320 24.29 10.38 -0.19
CA THR A 320 25.28 9.32 0.09
C THR A 320 25.59 8.57 -1.19
N ALA A 321 26.68 7.80 -1.18
CA ALA A 321 26.94 6.89 -2.30
C ALA A 321 25.81 5.86 -2.46
N PRO A 322 25.54 5.38 -3.69
CA PRO A 322 24.57 4.32 -3.92
C PRO A 322 24.99 3.04 -3.18
N ASN A 323 24.00 2.27 -2.71
CA ASN A 323 24.19 1.00 -2.00
C ASN A 323 25.05 1.08 -0.72
N THR A 324 25.18 2.27 -0.08
CA THR A 324 25.88 2.40 1.22
C THR A 324 24.97 2.72 2.39
N ARG A 325 23.72 3.10 2.13
CA ARG A 325 22.71 3.39 3.17
C ARG A 325 21.32 3.04 2.65
N TRP A 326 20.61 2.21 3.41
CA TRP A 326 19.20 1.96 3.18
C TRP A 326 18.32 3.04 3.83
N SER A 327 17.26 3.45 3.15
CA SER A 327 16.20 4.30 3.71
C SER A 327 14.91 4.10 2.94
N TYR A 328 13.81 3.84 3.66
CA TYR A 328 12.50 3.69 3.05
C TYR A 328 11.97 5.02 2.49
N LEU A 329 12.13 5.25 1.19
CA LEU A 329 11.89 6.52 0.51
C LEU A 329 11.03 6.34 -0.75
N ASN A 330 10.10 7.25 -1.00
CA ASN A 330 9.28 7.18 -2.23
C ASN A 330 10.07 7.59 -3.49
N SER A 331 11.24 8.26 -3.35
CA SER A 331 12.11 8.65 -4.47
C SER A 331 12.48 7.47 -5.37
N ASP A 332 12.81 6.34 -4.78
CA ASP A 332 13.36 5.19 -5.50
C ASP A 332 12.30 4.50 -6.36
N PRO A 333 11.13 4.07 -5.84
CA PRO A 333 10.05 3.53 -6.66
C PRO A 333 9.46 4.55 -7.66
N LEU A 334 9.44 5.85 -7.34
CA LEU A 334 9.01 6.88 -8.29
C LEU A 334 9.99 7.05 -9.45
N THR A 335 11.29 6.98 -9.18
CA THR A 335 12.33 6.96 -10.21
C THR A 335 12.19 5.72 -11.09
N LEU A 336 11.93 4.54 -10.51
CA LEU A 336 11.63 3.34 -11.27
C LEU A 336 10.37 3.50 -12.12
N GLY A 337 9.33 4.18 -11.62
CA GLY A 337 8.14 4.57 -12.40
C GLY A 337 8.50 5.39 -13.63
N LYS A 338 9.39 6.39 -13.49
CA LYS A 338 9.89 7.17 -14.63
C LYS A 338 10.64 6.29 -15.64
N ILE A 339 11.48 5.38 -15.16
CA ILE A 339 12.23 4.43 -16.01
C ILE A 339 11.26 3.52 -16.76
N ILE A 340 10.24 2.97 -16.09
CA ILE A 340 9.19 2.15 -16.72
C ILE A 340 8.52 2.95 -17.84
N ARG A 341 8.04 4.17 -17.53
CA ARG A 341 7.38 5.04 -18.51
C ARG A 341 8.25 5.29 -19.73
N SER A 342 9.49 5.75 -19.53
CA SER A 342 10.41 6.04 -20.63
C SER A 342 10.77 4.80 -21.46
N THR A 343 10.89 3.63 -20.81
CA THR A 343 11.18 2.37 -21.52
C THR A 343 10.00 1.94 -22.38
N VAL A 344 8.78 1.98 -21.83
CA VAL A 344 7.54 1.59 -22.53
C VAL A 344 7.24 2.53 -23.71
N GLU A 345 7.35 3.83 -23.49
CA GLU A 345 7.14 4.83 -24.55
C GLU A 345 8.21 4.73 -25.66
N ALA A 346 9.46 4.37 -25.32
CA ALA A 346 10.52 4.16 -26.32
C ALA A 346 10.26 2.95 -27.22
N GLU A 347 9.58 1.92 -26.72
CA GLU A 347 9.10 0.78 -27.51
C GLU A 347 7.82 1.11 -28.32
N GLY A 348 7.32 2.34 -28.24
CA GLY A 348 6.08 2.76 -28.90
C GLY A 348 4.81 2.19 -28.26
N GLU A 349 4.89 1.67 -27.04
CA GLU A 349 3.75 1.15 -26.29
C GLU A 349 3.04 2.25 -25.49
N GLU A 350 1.73 2.10 -25.29
CA GLU A 350 0.92 3.03 -24.48
C GLU A 350 1.11 2.78 -22.97
N TYR A 351 1.80 3.71 -22.30
CA TYR A 351 2.14 3.64 -20.88
C TYR A 351 0.92 3.45 -19.97
N LEU A 352 -0.18 4.18 -20.19
CA LEU A 352 -1.34 4.16 -19.29
C LEU A 352 -2.12 2.83 -19.33
N THR A 353 -1.87 1.99 -20.33
CA THR A 353 -2.46 0.63 -20.43
C THR A 353 -1.45 -0.47 -20.15
N PHE A 354 -0.15 -0.14 -20.07
CA PHE A 354 0.93 -1.10 -19.97
C PHE A 354 0.79 -2.02 -18.74
N PRO A 355 0.56 -1.53 -17.51
CA PRO A 355 0.43 -2.43 -16.35
C PRO A 355 -0.68 -3.47 -16.49
N GLN A 356 -1.82 -3.07 -17.06
CA GLN A 356 -2.93 -4.01 -17.31
C GLN A 356 -2.51 -5.10 -18.29
N ARG A 357 -2.00 -4.72 -19.46
CA ARG A 357 -1.70 -5.66 -20.55
C ARG A 357 -0.46 -6.52 -20.27
N ALA A 358 0.54 -5.95 -19.61
CA ALA A 358 1.84 -6.58 -19.40
C ALA A 358 1.89 -7.44 -18.12
N LEU A 359 1.04 -7.16 -17.13
CA LEU A 359 1.05 -7.85 -15.84
C LEU A 359 -0.36 -8.34 -15.44
N PHE A 360 -1.33 -7.44 -15.25
CA PHE A 360 -2.59 -7.82 -14.60
C PHE A 360 -3.45 -8.80 -15.42
N ASP A 361 -3.60 -8.56 -16.73
CA ASP A 361 -4.28 -9.50 -17.62
C ASP A 361 -3.54 -10.84 -17.68
N ARG A 362 -2.21 -10.85 -17.58
CA ARG A 362 -1.42 -12.09 -17.62
C ARG A 362 -1.67 -12.98 -16.42
N ILE A 363 -2.00 -12.40 -15.26
CA ILE A 363 -2.30 -13.11 -14.03
C ILE A 363 -3.80 -13.21 -13.71
N GLY A 364 -4.68 -12.80 -14.64
CA GLY A 364 -6.12 -12.83 -14.44
C GLY A 364 -6.67 -11.77 -13.47
N ALA A 365 -5.88 -10.74 -13.13
CA ALA A 365 -6.27 -9.67 -12.22
C ALA A 365 -7.06 -8.56 -12.95
N ARG A 366 -8.16 -8.10 -12.35
CA ARG A 366 -9.24 -7.39 -13.09
C ARG A 366 -9.60 -6.02 -12.53
N ASN A 367 -9.45 -5.85 -11.23
CA ASN A 367 -9.95 -4.73 -10.46
C ASN A 367 -8.83 -3.77 -10.02
N PHE A 368 -7.58 -4.00 -10.44
CA PHE A 368 -6.52 -3.04 -10.19
C PHE A 368 -6.83 -1.70 -10.88
N VAL A 369 -6.61 -0.61 -10.15
CA VAL A 369 -6.68 0.77 -10.62
C VAL A 369 -5.43 1.47 -10.10
N LEU A 370 -4.56 1.89 -11.01
CA LEU A 370 -3.34 2.61 -10.69
C LEU A 370 -3.59 4.09 -10.95
N GLU A 371 -3.47 4.90 -9.90
CA GLU A 371 -3.77 6.34 -9.98
C GLU A 371 -2.55 7.13 -10.42
N THR A 372 -2.82 8.24 -11.10
CA THR A 372 -1.77 9.13 -11.62
C THR A 372 -1.75 10.47 -10.90
N ASP A 373 -0.59 11.12 -10.95
CA ASP A 373 -0.51 12.58 -10.81
C ASP A 373 -1.18 13.30 -12.00
N ALA A 374 -1.15 14.64 -12.00
CA ALA A 374 -1.75 15.44 -13.06
C ALA A 374 -1.02 15.37 -14.41
N TRP A 375 0.17 14.78 -14.49
CA TRP A 375 0.97 14.59 -15.70
C TRP A 375 0.87 13.17 -16.27
N GLY A 376 -0.02 12.35 -15.70
CA GLY A 376 -0.22 10.96 -16.13
C GLY A 376 0.89 10.03 -15.64
N ASN A 377 1.65 10.41 -14.61
CA ASN A 377 2.62 9.51 -13.99
C ASN A 377 1.91 8.67 -12.94
N PHE A 378 1.88 7.34 -13.10
CA PHE A 378 1.43 6.45 -12.02
C PHE A 378 2.24 6.70 -10.74
N ILE A 379 1.52 6.89 -9.63
CA ILE A 379 2.14 7.20 -8.34
C ILE A 379 2.90 5.97 -7.84
N LEU A 380 2.30 4.77 -7.90
CA LEU A 380 2.89 3.46 -7.57
C LEU A 380 3.58 3.35 -6.20
N SER A 381 3.64 4.41 -5.41
CA SER A 381 4.12 4.40 -4.03
C SER A 381 2.97 4.37 -3.04
N GLY A 382 1.75 4.61 -3.54
CA GLY A 382 0.46 4.72 -2.87
C GLY A 382 -0.64 5.09 -3.87
N TYR A 383 -1.90 5.12 -3.42
CA TYR A 383 -3.09 5.41 -4.25
C TYR A 383 -3.41 4.38 -5.35
N ASP A 384 -2.73 3.24 -5.35
CA ASP A 384 -3.14 2.10 -6.14
C ASP A 384 -4.24 1.31 -5.42
N TYR A 385 -5.27 0.89 -6.15
CA TYR A 385 -6.38 0.10 -5.61
C TYR A 385 -6.38 -1.29 -6.22
N GLY A 386 -6.69 -2.31 -5.43
CA GLY A 386 -6.84 -3.68 -5.90
C GLY A 386 -7.83 -4.45 -5.03
N SER A 387 -8.54 -5.41 -5.61
CA SER A 387 -9.39 -6.30 -4.81
C SER A 387 -8.54 -7.33 -4.08
N ALA A 388 -9.07 -7.92 -3.01
CA ALA A 388 -8.31 -8.91 -2.24
C ALA A 388 -7.92 -10.12 -3.11
N ARG A 389 -8.78 -10.57 -4.03
CA ARG A 389 -8.45 -11.68 -4.94
C ARG A 389 -7.39 -11.31 -5.98
N ASP A 390 -7.36 -10.07 -6.43
CA ASP A 390 -6.31 -9.61 -7.34
C ASP A 390 -4.94 -9.50 -6.65
N TRP A 391 -4.93 -9.11 -5.38
CA TRP A 391 -3.74 -9.22 -4.53
C TRP A 391 -3.33 -10.68 -4.29
N VAL A 392 -4.27 -11.63 -4.18
CA VAL A 392 -3.94 -13.06 -4.11
C VAL A 392 -3.24 -13.51 -5.39
N ARG A 393 -3.75 -13.15 -6.58
CA ARG A 393 -3.11 -13.45 -7.87
C ARG A 393 -1.70 -12.86 -7.94
N PHE A 394 -1.53 -11.62 -7.47
CA PHE A 394 -0.21 -10.99 -7.36
C PHE A 394 0.73 -11.78 -6.43
N GLY A 395 0.25 -12.24 -5.27
CA GLY A 395 1.02 -13.10 -4.37
C GLY A 395 1.37 -14.44 -5.00
N LEU A 396 0.43 -15.10 -5.68
CA LEU A 396 0.63 -16.38 -6.36
C LEU A 396 1.67 -16.29 -7.47
N LEU A 397 1.71 -15.19 -8.24
CA LEU A 397 2.77 -14.97 -9.22
C LEU A 397 4.16 -15.04 -8.58
N HIS A 398 4.33 -14.44 -7.41
CA HIS A 398 5.62 -14.43 -6.71
C HIS A 398 5.92 -15.77 -6.04
N LEU A 399 4.89 -16.42 -5.48
CA LEU A 399 4.99 -17.77 -4.92
C LEU A 399 5.45 -18.78 -5.98
N TRP A 400 4.98 -18.64 -7.22
CA TRP A 400 5.35 -19.48 -8.36
C TRP A 400 6.58 -18.99 -9.12
N GLY A 401 7.45 -18.19 -8.49
CA GLY A 401 8.73 -17.81 -9.07
C GLY A 401 8.61 -17.00 -10.37
N GLY A 402 7.51 -16.25 -10.53
CA GLY A 402 7.24 -15.45 -11.72
C GLY A 402 6.62 -16.21 -12.89
N VAL A 403 6.24 -17.47 -12.71
CA VAL A 403 5.61 -18.30 -13.74
C VAL A 403 4.11 -18.36 -13.52
N TRP A 404 3.34 -18.11 -14.57
CA TRP A 404 1.88 -18.18 -14.56
C TRP A 404 1.40 -19.05 -15.72
N GLN A 405 0.66 -20.12 -15.43
CA GLN A 405 0.15 -21.06 -16.43
C GLN A 405 1.21 -21.53 -17.44
N GLY A 406 2.43 -21.80 -16.96
CA GLY A 406 3.55 -22.26 -17.78
C GLY A 406 4.32 -21.15 -18.50
N GLU A 407 3.89 -19.90 -18.41
CA GLU A 407 4.59 -18.75 -18.99
C GLU A 407 5.38 -17.98 -17.93
N ARG A 408 6.63 -17.65 -18.24
CA ARG A 408 7.46 -16.79 -17.41
C ARG A 408 7.15 -15.30 -17.64
N ILE A 409 6.56 -14.66 -16.65
CA ILE A 409 6.24 -13.23 -16.64
C ILE A 409 7.37 -12.41 -16.00
N LEU A 410 7.94 -12.91 -14.90
CA LEU A 410 9.08 -12.30 -14.20
C LEU A 410 10.35 -13.13 -14.45
N PRO A 411 11.54 -12.51 -14.50
CA PRO A 411 12.75 -13.22 -14.87
C PRO A 411 13.10 -14.30 -13.85
N GLU A 412 13.88 -15.28 -14.31
CA GLU A 412 14.41 -16.30 -13.40
C GLU A 412 15.20 -15.66 -12.26
N GLY A 413 15.06 -16.20 -11.04
CA GLY A 413 15.68 -15.63 -9.84
C GLY A 413 15.02 -14.33 -9.32
N TRP A 414 13.93 -13.83 -9.94
CA TRP A 414 13.28 -12.59 -9.48
C TRP A 414 12.76 -12.68 -8.05
N THR A 415 12.05 -13.77 -7.70
CA THR A 415 11.54 -13.99 -6.34
C THR A 415 12.68 -14.05 -5.31
N GLU A 416 13.80 -14.69 -5.65
CA GLU A 416 14.99 -14.71 -4.79
C GLU A 416 15.57 -13.30 -4.61
N PHE A 417 15.69 -12.53 -5.69
CA PHE A 417 16.17 -11.15 -5.62
C PHE A 417 15.30 -10.27 -4.71
N ILE A 418 13.98 -10.30 -4.86
CA ILE A 418 13.09 -9.46 -4.06
C ILE A 418 13.00 -9.91 -2.60
N SER A 419 13.26 -11.19 -2.31
CA SER A 419 13.22 -11.76 -0.96
C SER A 419 14.59 -11.83 -0.27
N THR A 420 15.65 -11.39 -0.97
CA THR A 420 17.01 -11.27 -0.42
C THR A 420 17.18 -9.89 0.23
N PRO A 421 17.69 -9.82 1.48
CA PRO A 421 17.96 -8.55 2.15
C PRO A 421 18.80 -7.60 1.30
N ALA A 422 18.41 -6.32 1.30
CA ALA A 422 19.18 -5.25 0.70
C ALA A 422 20.54 -5.14 1.43
N PRO A 423 21.69 -5.16 0.73
CA PRO A 423 23.00 -5.12 1.39
C PRO A 423 23.24 -3.89 2.28
N ALA A 424 22.60 -2.76 1.93
CA ALA A 424 22.71 -1.52 2.69
C ALA A 424 21.73 -1.43 3.88
N ASP A 425 20.87 -2.43 4.07
CA ASP A 425 19.91 -2.53 5.18
C ASP A 425 20.52 -3.34 6.34
N PRO A 426 21.03 -2.69 7.40
CA PRO A 426 21.65 -3.39 8.52
C PRO A 426 20.67 -4.22 9.35
N LYS A 427 19.36 -4.00 9.18
CA LYS A 427 18.30 -4.76 9.86
C LYS A 427 17.82 -5.95 9.04
N GLU A 428 18.28 -6.08 7.80
CA GLU A 428 17.95 -7.14 6.84
C GLU A 428 16.45 -7.33 6.53
N HIS A 429 15.61 -6.36 6.90
CA HIS A 429 14.15 -6.51 6.89
C HIS A 429 13.48 -6.12 5.57
N TYR A 430 14.26 -5.69 4.59
CA TYR A 430 13.76 -5.24 3.29
C TYR A 430 14.59 -5.80 2.14
N GLY A 431 13.91 -6.24 1.09
CA GLY A 431 14.53 -6.72 -0.15
C GLY A 431 14.26 -5.79 -1.33
N GLY A 432 13.91 -6.37 -2.48
CA GLY A 432 13.62 -5.65 -3.72
C GLY A 432 12.20 -5.08 -3.77
N LEU A 433 11.91 -4.05 -2.98
CA LEU A 433 10.58 -3.46 -2.77
C LEU A 433 9.56 -4.37 -2.04
N PHE A 434 10.07 -5.29 -1.21
CA PHE A 434 9.28 -6.19 -0.36
C PHE A 434 9.85 -6.21 1.06
N TRP A 435 8.97 -6.39 2.05
CA TRP A 435 9.35 -6.63 3.45
C TRP A 435 9.67 -8.10 3.67
N LEU A 436 10.59 -8.38 4.59
CA LEU A 436 11.12 -9.72 4.85
C LEU A 436 10.90 -10.14 6.31
N ASN A 437 10.64 -11.43 6.54
CA ASN A 437 10.61 -12.02 7.88
C ASN A 437 11.99 -12.60 8.29
N ARG A 438 13.09 -12.00 7.80
CA ARG A 438 14.46 -12.44 8.09
C ARG A 438 15.33 -11.22 8.41
N PRO A 439 15.71 -10.97 9.68
CA PRO A 439 15.40 -11.77 10.86
C PRO A 439 13.89 -11.83 11.16
N SER A 440 13.45 -12.90 11.84
CA SER A 440 12.03 -13.12 12.17
C SER A 440 11.51 -11.98 13.04
N THR A 441 10.51 -11.26 12.54
CA THR A 441 9.76 -10.23 13.29
C THR A 441 8.35 -10.71 13.64
N MET A 442 7.84 -11.70 12.91
CA MET A 442 6.67 -12.50 13.23
C MET A 442 7.16 -13.92 13.50
N ASP A 443 7.09 -14.39 14.74
CA ASP A 443 7.68 -15.65 15.21
C ASP A 443 6.82 -16.89 14.92
N GLN A 444 5.50 -16.69 14.71
CA GLN A 444 4.58 -17.73 14.26
C GLN A 444 4.59 -17.90 12.72
N VAL A 445 5.34 -17.04 12.02
CA VAL A 445 5.44 -17.02 10.56
C VAL A 445 6.85 -17.49 10.15
N PRO A 446 7.00 -18.36 9.14
CA PRO A 446 8.31 -18.79 8.66
C PRO A 446 9.23 -17.64 8.23
N LYS A 447 10.54 -17.84 8.37
CA LYS A 447 11.56 -16.83 8.05
C LYS A 447 11.69 -16.52 6.57
N ASP A 448 11.29 -17.44 5.70
CA ASP A 448 11.28 -17.24 4.25
C ASP A 448 10.04 -16.46 3.77
N ALA A 449 9.15 -16.07 4.68
CA ALA A 449 8.03 -15.22 4.34
C ALA A 449 8.49 -13.81 3.96
N TYR A 450 7.84 -13.25 2.94
CA TYR A 450 8.01 -11.88 2.47
C TYR A 450 6.67 -11.30 2.02
N TRP A 451 6.53 -9.97 2.04
CA TRP A 451 5.23 -9.36 1.75
C TRP A 451 5.33 -7.96 1.15
N SER A 452 4.32 -7.61 0.35
CA SER A 452 4.00 -6.22 0.06
C SER A 452 3.19 -5.65 1.22
N ALA A 453 3.52 -4.44 1.68
CA ALA A 453 2.79 -3.78 2.76
C ALA A 453 2.41 -2.35 2.40
N GLY A 454 1.19 -1.97 2.77
CA GLY A 454 0.65 -0.63 2.70
C GLY A 454 0.47 -0.03 4.08
N PHE A 455 0.47 1.31 4.12
CA PHE A 455 0.07 2.05 5.30
C PHE A 455 -1.30 1.58 5.81
N MET A 456 -1.48 1.58 7.13
CA MET A 456 -2.69 1.09 7.81
C MET A 456 -2.98 -0.41 7.58
N GLY A 457 -1.95 -1.22 7.30
CA GLY A 457 -2.02 -2.68 7.39
C GLY A 457 -2.57 -3.38 6.16
N GLN A 458 -2.42 -2.83 4.96
CA GLN A 458 -2.72 -3.58 3.72
C GLN A 458 -1.57 -4.55 3.48
N VAL A 459 -1.82 -5.85 3.33
CA VAL A 459 -0.75 -6.85 3.19
C VAL A 459 -1.10 -7.92 2.18
N THR A 460 -0.10 -8.30 1.38
CA THR A 460 -0.05 -9.55 0.60
C THR A 460 1.21 -10.30 1.03
N LEU A 461 1.04 -11.29 1.90
CA LEU A 461 2.09 -12.12 2.47
C LEU A 461 2.24 -13.41 1.67
N VAL A 462 3.48 -13.76 1.33
CA VAL A 462 3.83 -14.99 0.64
C VAL A 462 4.74 -15.80 1.54
N ILE A 463 4.45 -17.10 1.68
CA ILE A 463 5.20 -18.04 2.52
C ILE A 463 5.59 -19.26 1.67
N PRO A 464 6.73 -19.21 0.97
CA PRO A 464 7.13 -20.25 0.02
C PRO A 464 7.19 -21.65 0.63
N SER A 465 7.80 -21.80 1.81
CA SER A 465 7.92 -23.07 2.55
C SER A 465 6.59 -23.69 2.95
N ARG A 466 5.49 -22.93 2.88
CA ARG A 466 4.14 -23.40 3.22
C ARG A 466 3.20 -23.43 2.02
N ASP A 467 3.64 -22.99 0.84
CA ASP A 467 2.80 -22.80 -0.36
C ASP A 467 1.55 -21.94 -0.07
N VAL A 468 1.74 -20.86 0.72
CA VAL A 468 0.66 -20.01 1.22
C VAL A 468 0.78 -18.57 0.73
N VAL A 469 -0.37 -17.99 0.37
CA VAL A 469 -0.56 -16.55 0.21
C VAL A 469 -1.66 -16.07 1.17
N VAL A 470 -1.40 -15.03 1.94
CA VAL A 470 -2.38 -14.37 2.81
C VAL A 470 -2.54 -12.93 2.38
N VAL A 471 -3.77 -12.51 2.10
CA VAL A 471 -4.11 -11.13 1.78
C VAL A 471 -5.03 -10.57 2.85
N ARG A 472 -4.67 -9.39 3.35
CA ARG A 472 -5.49 -8.61 4.27
C ARG A 472 -5.63 -7.18 3.74
N MET A 473 -6.87 -6.74 3.58
CA MET A 473 -7.22 -5.35 3.22
C MET A 473 -8.13 -4.74 4.27
N GLY A 474 -7.95 -3.44 4.53
CA GLY A 474 -8.74 -2.66 5.49
C GLY A 474 -7.86 -1.70 6.29
N PRO A 475 -8.24 -0.43 6.49
CA PRO A 475 -7.39 0.53 7.18
C PRO A 475 -7.41 0.29 8.70
N SER A 476 -6.28 -0.15 9.26
CA SER A 476 -6.04 -0.33 10.69
C SER A 476 -5.39 0.91 11.32
N PRO A 477 -5.84 1.37 12.50
CA PRO A 477 -5.23 2.48 13.23
C PRO A 477 -3.92 2.11 13.95
N GLY A 478 -3.54 0.83 14.03
CA GLY A 478 -2.29 0.39 14.67
C GLY A 478 -2.32 -1.04 15.22
N GLY A 479 -1.18 -1.49 15.77
CA GLY A 479 -1.05 -2.83 16.37
C GLY A 479 -1.20 -3.99 15.38
N PHE A 480 -0.92 -3.72 14.10
CA PHE A 480 -1.22 -4.64 13.01
C PHE A 480 -0.33 -5.89 12.98
N TYR A 481 0.99 -5.78 13.20
CA TYR A 481 1.89 -6.94 13.09
C TYR A 481 1.62 -8.04 14.14
N PRO A 482 1.37 -7.74 15.43
CA PRO A 482 0.95 -8.78 16.38
C PRO A 482 -0.35 -9.47 15.96
N TYR A 483 -1.32 -8.73 15.43
CA TYR A 483 -2.55 -9.30 14.86
C TYR A 483 -2.26 -10.21 13.67
N LEU A 484 -1.41 -9.78 12.73
CA LEU A 484 -1.06 -10.55 11.56
C LEU A 484 -0.30 -11.83 11.95
N ASN A 485 0.66 -11.74 12.86
CA ASN A 485 1.41 -12.88 13.39
C ASN A 485 0.46 -13.95 13.96
N GLU A 486 -0.51 -13.53 14.77
CA GLU A 486 -1.46 -14.43 15.42
C GLU A 486 -2.41 -15.11 14.42
N VAL A 487 -3.04 -14.36 13.51
CA VAL A 487 -3.96 -14.97 12.53
C VAL A 487 -3.21 -15.90 11.56
N VAL A 488 -2.02 -15.50 11.10
CA VAL A 488 -1.23 -16.34 10.20
C VAL A 488 -0.74 -17.58 10.94
N GLY A 489 -0.31 -17.47 12.20
CA GLY A 489 0.04 -18.61 13.03
C GLY A 489 -1.09 -19.62 13.16
N ARG A 490 -2.32 -19.13 13.44
CA ARG A 490 -3.53 -19.96 13.47
C ARG A 490 -3.76 -20.68 12.15
N ILE A 491 -3.71 -19.97 11.03
CA ILE A 491 -3.86 -20.56 9.67
C ILE A 491 -2.80 -21.63 9.42
N LEU A 492 -1.53 -21.36 9.73
CA LEU A 492 -0.45 -22.30 9.45
C LEU A 492 -0.55 -23.59 10.27
N GLN A 493 -1.18 -23.55 11.45
CA GLN A 493 -1.46 -24.72 12.28
C GLN A 493 -2.55 -25.63 11.71
N THR A 494 -3.43 -25.10 10.84
CA THR A 494 -4.50 -25.88 10.19
C THR A 494 -4.03 -26.59 8.93
N LEU A 495 -2.82 -26.27 8.45
CA LEU A 495 -2.27 -26.78 7.20
C LEU A 495 -1.26 -27.89 7.47
N PRO A 496 -1.14 -28.89 6.57
CA PRO A 496 -0.14 -29.93 6.68
C PRO A 496 1.26 -29.36 6.92
N SER A 497 2.14 -30.12 7.56
CA SER A 497 3.55 -29.73 7.69
C SER A 497 4.20 -29.55 6.32
N PRO A 498 5.27 -28.73 6.19
CA PRO A 498 5.93 -28.53 4.91
C PRO A 498 6.31 -29.88 4.33
N LYS A 499 6.12 -30.08 3.03
CA LYS A 499 6.73 -31.23 2.36
C LYS A 499 8.25 -31.01 2.45
N GLU A 500 8.96 -31.95 3.07
CA GLU A 500 10.42 -31.96 2.99
C GLU A 500 10.78 -32.11 1.49
N ASN A 501 11.45 -31.10 0.94
CA ASN A 501 11.94 -31.12 -0.44
C ASN A 501 13.22 -31.95 -0.56
#